data_AF-A0A4V1UH42-F1
#
_entry.id   AF-A0A4V1UH42-F1
#
_cell.length_a   1.000
_cell.length_b   1.000
_cell.length_c   1.000
_cell.angle_alpha   90.00
_cell.angle_beta   90.00
_cell.angle_gamma   90.00
#
_symmetry.space_group_name_H-M   'P 1'
#
loop_
_entity.id
_entity.type
_entity.pdbx_description
1 polymer ?
#
loop_
_entity_poly.entity_id
_entity_poly.type
_entity_poly.pdbx_seq_one_letter_code
_entity_poly.pdbx_strand_id
1 'polypeptide(L)'
;MSSTQIPLSAHDQLREAARDAWIYALPLIEIAMTRANRGGFGGEINTFGHMRDLADHKMRAVTTPNNDTLYTSAQIDLSAGPVTITLPAAGERYLSLALMDAYTNNFAILGTRTTGPDGGTFSLVGPNEAAEGANVVRSPTNHVWALARILVDGAPDLEAARAIQSGFSLQGPAIAQAKTYARRSAPWNEYFASVDELMVANPPPATDLALLRKIAALGLGTGDFSPDRFSAEETAAIEAGVAEARIAVRRGGGGANWIDGWFYPRADLGNFGQSYAYRAGVALAGLAALPPVEAMYMRGRGERGGIYDGHKPWRLHFPADQLPAVNSFWS
;
A
#
# COMPACT_ATOMS: atom_id res chain seq x y z
N MET A 1 -11.85 9.40 -42.12
CA MET A 1 -10.87 10.50 -41.97
C MET A 1 -9.96 10.11 -40.82
N SER A 2 -8.78 9.59 -41.13
CA SER A 2 -7.79 9.21 -40.12
C SER A 2 -7.22 10.50 -39.53
N SER A 3 -7.40 10.76 -38.23
CA SER A 3 -6.73 11.90 -37.60
C SER A 3 -5.24 11.56 -37.51
N THR A 4 -4.43 12.23 -38.31
CA THR A 4 -2.97 12.15 -38.21
C THR A 4 -2.56 12.83 -36.91
N GLN A 5 -2.31 12.04 -35.88
CA GLN A 5 -1.81 12.53 -34.60
C GLN A 5 -0.37 13.02 -34.84
N ILE A 6 -0.14 14.34 -34.71
CA ILE A 6 1.19 14.92 -34.82
C ILE A 6 2.03 14.35 -33.68
N PRO A 7 3.25 13.83 -33.92
CA PRO A 7 4.11 13.33 -32.86
C PRO A 7 4.43 14.45 -31.87
N LEU A 8 4.37 14.15 -30.57
CA LEU A 8 4.80 15.07 -29.52
C LEU A 8 6.27 15.47 -29.72
N SER A 9 6.63 16.71 -29.36
CA SER A 9 8.04 17.13 -29.33
C SER A 9 8.83 16.28 -28.32
N ALA A 10 10.15 16.19 -28.47
CA ALA A 10 10.99 15.44 -27.53
C ALA A 10 10.85 15.96 -26.08
N HIS A 11 10.67 17.27 -25.92
CA HIS A 11 10.48 17.91 -24.61
C HIS A 11 9.10 17.57 -24.03
N ASP A 12 8.05 17.50 -24.86
CA ASP A 12 6.73 17.04 -24.42
C ASP A 12 6.74 15.57 -24.01
N GLN A 13 7.45 14.72 -24.75
CA GLN A 13 7.63 13.31 -24.39
C GLN A 13 8.35 13.15 -23.06
N LEU A 14 9.42 13.93 -22.83
CA LEU A 14 10.18 13.90 -21.58
C LEU A 14 9.35 14.42 -20.39
N ARG A 15 8.56 15.48 -20.60
CA ARG A 15 7.60 15.99 -19.61
C ARG A 15 6.56 14.93 -19.23
N GLU A 16 5.96 14.25 -20.22
CA GLU A 16 5.02 13.16 -19.96
C GLU A 16 5.68 11.98 -19.24
N ALA A 17 6.90 11.60 -19.64
CA ALA A 17 7.67 10.57 -18.98
C ALA A 17 7.92 10.90 -17.51
N ALA A 18 8.36 12.13 -17.21
CA ALA A 18 8.58 12.59 -15.83
C ALA A 18 7.29 12.55 -15.00
N ARG A 19 6.16 13.00 -15.58
CA ARG A 19 4.86 12.93 -14.92
C ARG A 19 4.48 11.50 -14.58
N ASP A 20 4.53 10.61 -15.57
CA ASP A 20 4.06 9.24 -15.42
C ASP A 20 4.99 8.42 -14.50
N ALA A 21 6.31 8.65 -14.56
CA ALA A 21 7.28 8.06 -13.65
C ALA A 21 7.05 8.48 -12.19
N TRP A 22 6.77 9.76 -11.96
CA TRP A 22 6.47 10.26 -10.61
C TRP A 22 5.21 9.62 -10.03
N ILE A 23 4.13 9.54 -10.83
CA ILE A 23 2.88 8.88 -10.42
C ILE A 23 3.14 7.40 -10.11
N TYR A 24 3.85 6.72 -11.00
CA TYR A 24 4.15 5.30 -10.88
C TYR A 24 4.92 4.95 -9.60
N ALA A 25 5.96 5.74 -9.30
CA ALA A 25 6.90 5.49 -8.22
C ALA A 25 6.48 6.08 -6.87
N LEU A 26 5.42 6.89 -6.82
CA LEU A 26 4.92 7.46 -5.56
C LEU A 26 4.67 6.40 -4.48
N PRO A 27 3.98 5.27 -4.73
CA PRO A 27 3.79 4.22 -3.72
C PRO A 27 5.11 3.66 -3.19
N LEU A 28 6.10 3.50 -4.07
CA LEU A 28 7.44 2.99 -3.72
C LEU A 28 8.17 3.93 -2.75
N ILE A 29 8.07 5.24 -2.98
CA ILE A 29 8.59 6.27 -2.09
C ILE A 29 7.86 6.28 -0.74
N GLU A 30 6.53 6.19 -0.72
CA GLU A 30 5.77 6.19 0.53
C GLU A 30 6.03 4.92 1.38
N ILE A 31 6.21 3.75 0.75
CA ILE A 31 6.66 2.53 1.42
C ILE A 31 8.07 2.69 1.97
N ALA A 32 9.02 3.19 1.18
CA ALA A 32 10.39 3.40 1.62
C ALA A 32 10.48 4.37 2.80
N MET A 33 9.67 5.44 2.80
CA MET A 33 9.56 6.38 3.92
C MET A 33 8.98 5.72 5.18
N THR A 34 7.94 4.89 5.02
CA THR A 34 7.36 4.11 6.13
C THR A 34 8.41 3.17 6.72
N ARG A 35 9.19 2.50 5.86
CA ARG A 35 10.27 1.60 6.24
C ARG A 35 11.39 2.32 7.01
N ALA A 36 11.89 3.43 6.49
CA ALA A 36 12.99 4.19 7.11
C ALA A 36 12.61 4.79 8.48
N ASN A 37 11.37 5.25 8.62
CA ASN A 37 10.89 5.90 9.84
C ASN A 37 10.41 4.91 10.93
N ARG A 38 10.53 3.59 10.71
CA ARG A 38 9.86 2.57 11.56
C ARG A 38 8.34 2.80 11.67
N GLY A 39 7.76 3.36 10.61
CA GLY A 39 6.33 3.59 10.47
C GLY A 39 5.58 2.26 10.46
N GLY A 40 4.34 2.26 10.97
CA GLY A 40 3.55 1.05 11.15
C GLY A 40 3.75 0.35 12.50
N PHE A 41 4.51 0.92 13.44
CA PHE A 41 4.77 0.38 14.79
C PHE A 41 5.66 -0.86 14.85
N GLY A 42 6.24 -1.29 13.72
CA GLY A 42 7.32 -2.29 13.67
C GLY A 42 8.66 -1.66 14.02
N GLY A 43 9.45 -2.33 14.86
CA GLY A 43 10.75 -1.85 15.35
C GLY A 43 11.87 -2.03 14.33
N GLU A 44 12.76 -2.97 14.59
CA GLU A 44 13.83 -3.38 13.68
C GLU A 44 13.25 -4.08 12.43
N ILE A 45 13.99 -4.05 11.33
CA ILE A 45 13.63 -4.80 10.13
C ILE A 45 13.63 -6.29 10.46
N ASN A 46 12.68 -7.04 9.88
CA ASN A 46 12.44 -8.44 10.19
C ASN A 46 12.05 -8.68 11.67
N THR A 47 11.29 -7.75 12.25
CA THR A 47 10.68 -7.93 13.59
C THR A 47 9.25 -7.38 13.61
N PHE A 48 8.33 -8.11 14.25
CA PHE A 48 6.98 -7.61 14.50
C PHE A 48 6.98 -6.59 15.65
N GLY A 49 6.23 -5.50 15.45
CA GLY A 49 5.80 -4.62 16.53
C GLY A 49 4.29 -4.63 16.67
N HIS A 50 3.82 -4.42 17.90
CA HIS A 50 2.44 -4.62 18.29
C HIS A 50 1.84 -3.33 18.86
N MET A 51 0.74 -2.89 18.27
CA MET A 51 -0.15 -1.94 18.92
C MET A 51 -1.07 -2.68 19.86
N ARG A 52 -0.86 -2.50 21.16
CA ARG A 52 -1.62 -3.22 22.18
C ARG A 52 -2.97 -2.59 22.48
N ASP A 53 -3.17 -1.32 22.12
CA ASP A 53 -4.41 -0.58 22.32
C ASP A 53 -5.11 -0.31 20.98
N LEU A 54 -6.45 -0.25 21.04
CA LEU A 54 -7.26 0.22 19.92
C LEU A 54 -6.96 1.69 19.61
N ALA A 55 -7.05 2.05 18.35
CA ALA A 55 -6.80 3.40 17.91
C ALA A 55 -7.94 4.34 18.31
N ASP A 56 -7.59 5.49 18.89
CA ASP A 56 -8.54 6.55 19.19
C ASP A 56 -8.39 7.76 18.24
N HIS A 57 -9.24 8.77 18.44
CA HIS A 57 -9.23 10.02 17.69
C HIS A 57 -7.92 10.83 17.79
N LYS A 58 -6.99 10.48 18.69
CA LYS A 58 -5.68 11.13 18.85
C LYS A 58 -4.59 10.43 18.05
N MET A 59 -4.83 9.21 17.57
CA MET A 59 -3.85 8.46 16.78
C MET A 59 -3.57 9.15 15.43
N ARG A 60 -2.29 9.19 15.05
CA ARG A 60 -1.82 9.82 13.79
C ARG A 60 -0.93 8.93 12.92
N ALA A 61 -0.58 7.74 13.40
CA ALA A 61 0.36 6.85 12.70
C ALA A 61 -0.30 6.03 11.58
N VAL A 62 -1.62 5.93 11.57
CA VAL A 62 -2.41 5.31 10.50
C VAL A 62 -3.42 6.35 10.02
N THR A 63 -3.54 6.54 8.71
CA THR A 63 -4.58 7.40 8.13
C THR A 63 -5.93 6.71 8.30
N THR A 64 -6.90 7.41 8.88
CA THR A 64 -8.26 6.89 9.18
C THR A 64 -8.21 5.53 9.89
N PRO A 65 -7.66 5.46 11.12
CA PRO A 65 -7.54 4.20 11.82
C PRO A 65 -8.93 3.63 12.14
N ASN A 66 -9.07 2.31 12.06
CA ASN A 66 -10.26 1.64 12.60
C ASN A 66 -10.11 1.48 14.13
N ASN A 67 -11.24 1.45 14.82
CA ASN A 67 -11.30 1.19 16.26
C ASN A 67 -11.77 -0.26 16.55
N ASP A 68 -11.81 -1.11 15.53
CA ASP A 68 -12.31 -2.49 15.65
C ASP A 68 -11.17 -3.50 15.80
N THR A 69 -9.93 -3.13 15.44
CA THR A 69 -8.83 -4.11 15.37
C THR A 69 -7.55 -3.61 16.02
N LEU A 70 -6.82 -4.53 16.69
CA LEU A 70 -5.42 -4.33 17.04
C LEU A 70 -4.54 -4.49 15.79
N TYR A 71 -3.47 -3.71 15.73
CA TYR A 71 -2.49 -3.76 14.65
C TYR A 71 -1.19 -4.44 15.08
N THR A 72 -0.68 -5.31 14.22
CA THR A 72 0.70 -5.85 14.30
C THR A 72 1.38 -5.55 12.98
N SER A 73 2.65 -5.15 12.97
CA SER A 73 3.32 -4.77 11.72
C SER A 73 4.79 -5.14 11.72
N ALA A 74 5.32 -5.47 10.54
CA ALA A 74 6.74 -5.64 10.31
C ALA A 74 7.13 -5.07 8.95
N GLN A 75 8.31 -4.45 8.92
CA GLN A 75 9.02 -4.15 7.68
C GLN A 75 9.99 -5.30 7.41
N ILE A 76 9.80 -6.00 6.31
CA ILE A 76 10.54 -7.22 5.97
C ILE A 76 11.53 -6.94 4.85
N ASP A 77 12.75 -7.46 4.94
CA ASP A 77 13.75 -7.49 3.86
C ASP A 77 14.09 -8.93 3.48
N LEU A 78 13.88 -9.25 2.21
CA LEU A 78 14.19 -10.56 1.64
C LEU A 78 15.50 -10.55 0.84
N SER A 79 16.20 -9.40 0.75
CA SER A 79 17.46 -9.31 0.00
C SER A 79 18.59 -10.15 0.61
N ALA A 80 18.51 -10.47 1.91
CA ALA A 80 19.49 -11.31 2.61
C ALA A 80 19.03 -12.76 2.82
N GLY A 81 17.85 -13.14 2.29
CA GLY A 81 17.30 -14.48 2.42
C GLY A 81 15.86 -14.52 2.96
N PRO A 82 15.32 -15.73 3.12
CA PRO A 82 13.91 -15.93 3.43
C PRO A 82 13.60 -15.62 4.90
N VAL A 83 12.33 -15.37 5.17
CA VAL A 83 11.80 -15.08 6.50
C VAL A 83 10.71 -16.08 6.86
N THR A 84 10.74 -16.60 8.08
CA THR A 84 9.67 -17.42 8.64
C THR A 84 8.68 -16.53 9.38
N ILE A 85 7.40 -16.65 9.06
CA ILE A 85 6.30 -15.96 9.71
C ILE A 85 5.43 -17.00 10.41
N THR A 86 5.15 -16.81 11.70
CA THR A 86 4.20 -17.65 12.45
C THR A 86 2.99 -16.82 12.85
N LEU A 87 1.81 -17.27 12.42
CA LEU A 87 0.52 -16.76 12.86
C LEU A 87 -0.01 -17.65 14.00
N PRO A 88 -0.52 -17.04 15.09
CA PRO A 88 -1.21 -17.77 16.13
C PRO A 88 -2.58 -18.27 15.65
N ALA A 89 -3.08 -19.33 16.29
CA ALA A 89 -4.47 -19.72 16.14
C ALA A 89 -5.39 -18.59 16.64
N ALA A 90 -6.41 -18.26 15.84
CA ALA A 90 -7.38 -17.21 16.13
C ALA A 90 -8.80 -17.75 16.33
N GLY A 91 -9.05 -19.03 16.01
CA GLY A 91 -10.41 -19.57 16.00
C GLY A 91 -11.28 -18.80 15.00
N GLU A 92 -12.51 -18.48 15.41
CA GLU A 92 -13.46 -17.70 14.60
C GLU A 92 -13.13 -16.18 14.57
N ARG A 93 -12.18 -15.71 15.38
CA ARG A 93 -11.84 -14.29 15.43
C ARG A 93 -11.25 -13.84 14.10
N TYR A 94 -11.72 -12.71 13.58
CA TYR A 94 -11.08 -12.09 12.43
C TYR A 94 -9.61 -11.77 12.71
N LEU A 95 -8.74 -12.39 11.92
CA LEU A 95 -7.32 -12.12 11.86
C LEU A 95 -6.93 -12.09 10.38
N SER A 96 -6.31 -11.00 9.96
CA SER A 96 -5.63 -10.91 8.66
C SER A 96 -4.22 -10.42 8.87
N LEU A 97 -3.28 -10.94 8.08
CA LEU A 97 -1.93 -10.43 7.88
C LEU A 97 -1.78 -10.15 6.40
N ALA A 98 -1.94 -8.88 6.03
CA ALA A 98 -1.70 -8.41 4.68
C ALA A 98 -0.19 -8.33 4.41
N LEU A 99 0.27 -9.00 3.36
CA LEU A 99 1.63 -8.92 2.86
C LEU A 99 1.62 -8.10 1.57
N MET A 100 2.25 -6.93 1.63
CA MET A 100 2.28 -5.97 0.53
C MET A 100 3.66 -5.87 -0.08
N ASP A 101 3.71 -5.83 -1.40
CA ASP A 101 4.94 -5.55 -2.15
C ASP A 101 5.35 -4.07 -2.01
N ALA A 102 6.55 -3.74 -2.49
CA ALA A 102 7.07 -2.38 -2.44
C ALA A 102 6.23 -1.37 -3.24
N TYR A 103 5.36 -1.85 -4.13
CA TYR A 103 4.43 -1.05 -4.94
C TYR A 103 3.02 -0.99 -4.33
N THR A 104 2.81 -1.46 -3.10
CA THR A 104 1.55 -1.44 -2.33
C THR A 104 0.48 -2.44 -2.78
N ASN A 105 0.79 -3.44 -3.61
CA ASN A 105 -0.16 -4.51 -3.91
C ASN A 105 -0.12 -5.58 -2.82
N ASN A 106 -1.29 -6.07 -2.41
CA ASN A 106 -1.42 -7.19 -1.48
C ASN A 106 -1.22 -8.49 -2.25
N PHE A 107 0.01 -9.02 -2.28
CA PHE A 107 0.28 -10.28 -2.98
C PHE A 107 -0.18 -11.51 -2.20
N ALA A 108 -0.35 -11.39 -0.89
CA ALA A 108 -0.95 -12.40 -0.04
C ALA A 108 -1.66 -11.76 1.16
N ILE A 109 -2.71 -12.42 1.64
CA ILE A 109 -3.34 -12.13 2.92
C ILE A 109 -3.47 -13.47 3.63
N LEU A 110 -2.79 -13.62 4.76
CA LEU A 110 -2.82 -14.82 5.59
C LEU A 110 -3.77 -14.59 6.77
N GLY A 111 -4.50 -15.60 7.23
CA GLY A 111 -5.41 -15.46 8.35
C GLY A 111 -6.71 -16.24 8.19
N THR A 112 -7.70 -15.94 9.01
CA THR A 112 -8.86 -16.83 9.20
C THR A 112 -9.67 -17.05 7.93
N ARG A 113 -9.78 -16.05 7.06
CA ARG A 113 -10.49 -16.16 5.77
C ARG A 113 -9.75 -17.02 4.73
N THR A 114 -8.42 -16.99 4.70
CA THR A 114 -7.62 -17.53 3.59
C THR A 114 -6.81 -18.78 3.94
N THR A 115 -6.36 -18.88 5.18
CA THR A 115 -5.54 -20.00 5.68
C THR A 115 -6.21 -20.75 6.83
N GLY A 116 -7.40 -20.31 7.27
CA GLY A 116 -8.16 -20.97 8.33
C GLY A 116 -7.83 -20.50 9.75
N PRO A 117 -8.55 -21.04 10.75
CA PRO A 117 -8.55 -20.54 12.13
C PRO A 117 -7.34 -20.95 12.96
N ASP A 118 -6.59 -21.97 12.52
CA ASP A 118 -5.57 -22.66 13.33
C ASP A 118 -4.20 -21.95 13.33
N GLY A 119 -4.08 -20.83 12.61
CA GLY A 119 -2.81 -20.13 12.41
C GLY A 119 -1.90 -20.92 11.47
N GLY A 120 -0.59 -20.82 11.68
CA GLY A 120 0.38 -21.60 10.91
C GLY A 120 1.73 -20.92 10.74
N THR A 121 2.68 -21.69 10.22
CA THR A 121 4.02 -21.21 9.90
C THR A 121 4.21 -21.18 8.39
N PHE A 122 4.68 -20.02 7.90
CA PHE A 122 4.85 -19.71 6.49
C PHE A 122 6.29 -19.29 6.23
N SER A 123 6.84 -19.72 5.10
CA SER A 123 8.14 -19.24 4.62
C SER A 123 7.91 -18.17 3.56
N LEU A 124 8.29 -16.93 3.84
CA LEU A 124 8.25 -15.82 2.92
C LEU A 124 9.60 -15.73 2.20
N VAL A 125 9.59 -15.86 0.87
CA VAL A 125 10.79 -15.91 0.03
C VAL A 125 10.84 -14.76 -0.96
N GLY A 126 12.05 -14.36 -1.35
CA GLY A 126 12.26 -13.29 -2.33
C GLY A 126 11.77 -13.67 -3.74
N PRO A 127 11.67 -12.68 -4.65
CA PRO A 127 11.13 -12.89 -6.00
C PRO A 127 11.88 -13.96 -6.81
N ASN A 128 13.20 -14.06 -6.62
CA ASN A 128 14.08 -14.92 -7.41
C ASN A 128 14.56 -16.19 -6.67
N GLU A 129 14.11 -16.40 -5.44
CA GLU A 129 14.63 -17.48 -4.59
C GLU A 129 13.91 -18.81 -4.87
N ALA A 130 14.63 -19.88 -5.23
CA ALA A 130 14.00 -21.18 -5.39
C ALA A 130 13.43 -21.68 -4.05
N ALA A 131 12.17 -22.08 -4.04
CA ALA A 131 11.50 -22.55 -2.83
C ALA A 131 10.35 -23.50 -3.17
N GLU A 132 10.18 -24.52 -2.33
CA GLU A 132 9.15 -25.55 -2.45
C GLU A 132 8.51 -25.81 -1.09
N GLY A 133 7.24 -26.24 -1.09
CA GLY A 133 6.51 -26.58 0.13
C GLY A 133 5.13 -25.92 0.20
N ALA A 134 4.25 -26.49 1.01
CA ALA A 134 2.83 -26.10 1.07
C ALA A 134 2.58 -24.68 1.61
N ASN A 135 3.48 -24.15 2.45
CA ASN A 135 3.33 -22.85 3.10
C ASN A 135 4.39 -21.82 2.65
N VAL A 136 4.94 -21.99 1.46
CA VAL A 136 5.83 -20.99 0.86
C VAL A 136 5.00 -19.87 0.24
N VAL A 137 5.29 -18.64 0.62
CA VAL A 137 4.73 -17.42 0.02
C VAL A 137 5.85 -16.67 -0.69
N ARG A 138 5.69 -16.43 -1.99
CA ARG A 138 6.68 -15.70 -2.78
C ARG A 138 6.29 -14.23 -2.90
N SER A 139 7.19 -13.35 -2.47
CA SER A 139 7.02 -11.92 -2.67
C SER A 139 7.43 -11.50 -4.09
N PRO A 140 6.69 -10.61 -4.76
CA PRO A 140 7.11 -9.98 -6.02
C PRO A 140 8.33 -9.05 -5.87
N THR A 141 8.63 -8.57 -4.66
CA THR A 141 9.71 -7.62 -4.37
C THR A 141 10.49 -8.02 -3.11
N ASN A 142 11.72 -7.51 -2.95
CA ASN A 142 12.53 -7.83 -1.76
C ASN A 142 12.01 -7.14 -0.49
N HIS A 143 11.53 -5.91 -0.61
CA HIS A 143 10.90 -5.20 0.49
C HIS A 143 9.43 -5.59 0.56
N VAL A 144 9.00 -5.97 1.77
CA VAL A 144 7.61 -6.33 2.07
C VAL A 144 7.15 -5.56 3.30
N TRP A 145 5.93 -5.05 3.27
CA TRP A 145 5.26 -4.58 4.47
C TRP A 145 4.20 -5.59 4.90
N ALA A 146 4.39 -6.17 6.07
CA ALA A 146 3.43 -7.03 6.75
C ALA A 146 2.57 -6.17 7.69
N LEU A 147 1.26 -6.19 7.53
CA LEU A 147 0.32 -5.48 8.40
C LEU A 147 -0.85 -6.39 8.78
N ALA A 148 -0.91 -6.74 10.06
CA ALA A 148 -1.94 -7.56 10.65
C ALA A 148 -3.03 -6.73 11.35
N ARG A 149 -4.27 -7.22 11.26
CA ARG A 149 -5.45 -6.71 11.94
C ARG A 149 -6.12 -7.85 12.69
N ILE A 150 -6.39 -7.65 13.97
CA ILE A 150 -7.01 -8.64 14.85
C ILE A 150 -8.23 -7.99 15.48
N LEU A 151 -9.44 -8.51 15.20
CA LEU A 151 -10.69 -7.96 15.72
C LEU A 151 -10.72 -7.96 17.24
N VAL A 152 -11.29 -6.91 17.81
CA VAL A 152 -11.67 -6.76 19.22
C VAL A 152 -13.18 -6.57 19.26
N ASP A 153 -13.89 -7.55 19.79
CA ASP A 153 -15.35 -7.51 19.95
C ASP A 153 -15.73 -6.79 21.26
N GLY A 154 -15.59 -5.47 21.23
CA GLY A 154 -15.88 -4.60 22.37
C GLY A 154 -14.82 -4.62 23.47
N ALA A 155 -14.98 -3.72 24.45
CA ALA A 155 -13.97 -3.48 25.48
C ALA A 155 -13.57 -4.73 26.32
N PRO A 156 -14.48 -5.63 26.73
CA PRO A 156 -14.11 -6.81 27.51
C PRO A 156 -13.22 -7.81 26.77
N ASP A 157 -13.22 -7.77 25.44
CA ASP A 157 -12.54 -8.73 24.57
C ASP A 157 -11.07 -8.35 24.28
N LEU A 158 -10.66 -7.14 24.66
CA LEU A 158 -9.35 -6.58 24.35
C LEU A 158 -8.18 -7.47 24.84
N GLU A 159 -8.28 -8.04 26.05
CA GLU A 159 -7.23 -8.91 26.57
C GLU A 159 -7.13 -10.25 25.82
N ALA A 160 -8.26 -10.79 25.35
CA ALA A 160 -8.24 -11.99 24.53
C ALA A 160 -7.61 -11.73 23.15
N ALA A 161 -7.92 -10.59 22.53
CA ALA A 161 -7.26 -10.14 21.30
C ALA A 161 -5.75 -9.94 21.50
N ARG A 162 -5.36 -9.34 22.63
CA ARG A 162 -3.95 -9.14 23.02
C ARG A 162 -3.21 -10.46 23.20
N ALA A 163 -3.86 -11.48 23.77
CA ALA A 163 -3.25 -12.79 23.94
C ALA A 163 -2.95 -13.46 22.60
N ILE A 164 -3.89 -13.38 21.64
CA ILE A 164 -3.66 -13.83 20.25
C ILE A 164 -2.54 -13.01 19.62
N GLN A 165 -2.58 -11.68 19.71
CA GLN A 165 -1.56 -10.79 19.14
C GLN A 165 -0.13 -11.14 19.59
N SER A 166 0.05 -11.55 20.85
CA SER A 166 1.36 -11.95 21.40
C SER A 166 1.93 -13.23 20.79
N GLY A 167 1.11 -14.04 20.11
CA GLY A 167 1.55 -15.29 19.47
C GLY A 167 2.11 -15.11 18.06
N PHE A 168 2.10 -13.89 17.51
CA PHE A 168 2.80 -13.61 16.26
C PHE A 168 4.30 -13.68 16.46
N SER A 169 5.01 -14.29 15.51
CA SER A 169 6.46 -14.23 15.49
C SER A 169 7.02 -14.19 14.08
N LEU A 170 8.21 -13.61 13.95
CA LEU A 170 8.92 -13.47 12.69
C LEU A 170 10.40 -13.75 12.93
N GLN A 171 11.00 -14.59 12.10
CA GLN A 171 12.41 -14.95 12.17
C GLN A 171 13.04 -14.83 10.80
N GLY A 172 14.20 -14.18 10.73
CA GLY A 172 14.94 -14.05 9.48
C GLY A 172 16.31 -13.43 9.72
N PRO A 173 17.05 -13.15 8.63
CA PRO A 173 18.33 -12.47 8.72
C PRO A 173 18.20 -11.13 9.44
N ALA A 174 19.21 -10.79 10.24
CA ALA A 174 19.33 -9.45 10.80
C ALA A 174 19.69 -8.46 9.67
N ILE A 175 18.95 -7.36 9.60
CA ILE A 175 19.11 -6.35 8.56
C ILE A 175 19.45 -5.03 9.22
N ALA A 176 20.41 -4.32 8.65
CA ALA A 176 20.74 -2.97 9.09
C ALA A 176 19.52 -2.06 8.97
N GLN A 177 19.57 -0.92 9.66
CA GLN A 177 18.50 0.07 9.53
C GLN A 177 18.30 0.48 8.08
N ALA A 178 17.04 0.56 7.65
CA ALA A 178 16.70 0.95 6.30
C ALA A 178 17.22 2.36 5.95
N LYS A 179 17.77 2.49 4.75
CA LYS A 179 18.18 3.78 4.17
C LYS A 179 16.99 4.74 4.13
N THR A 180 17.23 6.02 4.41
CA THR A 180 16.26 7.09 4.19
C THR A 180 16.34 7.58 2.75
N TYR A 181 15.19 7.75 2.11
CA TYR A 181 15.06 8.20 0.73
C TYR A 181 14.42 9.60 0.65
N ALA A 182 14.47 10.21 -0.53
CA ALA A 182 13.84 11.49 -0.78
C ALA A 182 12.31 11.39 -0.59
N ARG A 183 11.73 12.43 0.01
CA ARG A 183 10.28 12.54 0.16
C ARG A 183 9.64 12.90 -1.18
N ARG A 184 8.34 12.63 -1.35
CA ARG A 184 7.55 13.05 -2.52
C ARG A 184 7.62 14.56 -2.85
N SER A 185 7.93 15.40 -1.85
CA SER A 185 8.08 16.85 -1.98
C SER A 185 9.49 17.32 -2.33
N ALA A 186 10.47 16.43 -2.39
CA ALA A 186 11.86 16.76 -2.71
C ALA A 186 12.00 17.31 -4.15
N PRO A 187 13.12 17.98 -4.46
CA PRO A 187 13.51 18.29 -5.83
C PRO A 187 13.47 17.05 -6.75
N TRP A 188 13.21 17.26 -8.05
CA TRP A 188 12.97 16.16 -8.99
C TRP A 188 14.15 15.20 -9.11
N ASN A 189 15.38 15.73 -9.06
CA ASN A 189 16.63 15.00 -9.16
C ASN A 189 16.84 14.07 -7.95
N GLU A 190 16.62 14.58 -6.73
CA GLU A 190 16.70 13.77 -5.50
C GLU A 190 15.61 12.70 -5.45
N TYR A 191 14.39 13.07 -5.89
CA TYR A 191 13.27 12.14 -5.99
C TYR A 191 13.60 11.00 -6.96
N PHE A 192 14.03 11.31 -8.19
CA PHE A 192 14.31 10.28 -9.18
C PHE A 192 15.57 9.47 -8.89
N ALA A 193 16.59 10.03 -8.23
CA ALA A 193 17.70 9.23 -7.71
C ALA A 193 17.22 8.18 -6.68
N SER A 194 16.30 8.56 -5.79
CA SER A 194 15.70 7.61 -4.86
C SER A 194 14.85 6.55 -5.56
N VAL A 195 14.08 6.95 -6.57
CA VAL A 195 13.25 6.03 -7.37
C VAL A 195 14.12 5.01 -8.11
N ASP A 196 15.22 5.45 -8.72
CA ASP A 196 16.16 4.60 -9.44
C ASP A 196 16.71 3.48 -8.54
N GLU A 197 17.27 3.85 -7.38
CA GLU A 197 17.75 2.88 -6.40
C GLU A 197 16.66 1.92 -5.91
N LEU A 198 15.47 2.44 -5.63
CA LEU A 198 14.36 1.63 -5.14
C LEU A 198 13.83 0.66 -6.21
N MET A 199 13.84 1.04 -7.48
CA MET A 199 13.48 0.17 -8.61
C MET A 199 14.53 -0.91 -8.85
N VAL A 200 15.81 -0.66 -8.56
CA VAL A 200 16.85 -1.71 -8.57
C VAL A 200 16.64 -2.69 -7.42
N ALA A 201 16.40 -2.18 -6.20
CA ALA A 201 16.17 -3.01 -5.02
C ALA A 201 14.86 -3.82 -5.11
N ASN A 202 13.85 -3.27 -5.78
CA ASN A 202 12.52 -3.84 -5.96
C ASN A 202 12.10 -3.73 -7.44
N PRO A 203 12.60 -4.64 -8.30
CA PRO A 203 12.32 -4.61 -9.73
C PRO A 203 10.82 -4.45 -10.02
N PRO A 204 10.43 -3.53 -10.92
CA PRO A 204 9.07 -3.42 -11.42
C PRO A 204 8.52 -4.77 -11.91
N PRO A 205 7.22 -5.03 -11.77
CA PRO A 205 6.62 -6.23 -12.33
C PRO A 205 6.70 -6.19 -13.87
N ALA A 206 6.96 -7.34 -14.49
CA ALA A 206 7.13 -7.43 -15.94
C ALA A 206 5.89 -6.97 -16.74
N THR A 207 4.71 -7.02 -16.13
CA THR A 207 3.47 -6.48 -16.72
C THR A 207 3.55 -4.99 -16.99
N ASP A 208 4.37 -4.23 -16.26
CA ASP A 208 4.47 -2.76 -16.37
C ASP A 208 5.37 -2.30 -17.53
N LEU A 209 5.84 -3.22 -18.38
CA LEU A 209 6.78 -2.94 -19.48
C LEU A 209 6.36 -1.81 -20.42
N ALA A 210 5.06 -1.66 -20.69
CA ALA A 210 4.56 -0.58 -21.55
C ALA A 210 4.83 0.81 -20.93
N LEU A 211 4.59 0.95 -19.62
CA LEU A 211 4.93 2.16 -18.88
C LEU A 211 6.43 2.35 -18.79
N LEU A 212 7.19 1.29 -18.47
CA LEU A 212 8.65 1.35 -18.35
C LEU A 212 9.31 1.85 -19.64
N ARG A 213 8.81 1.42 -20.80
CA ARG A 213 9.24 1.94 -22.12
C ARG A 213 8.93 3.43 -22.28
N LYS A 214 7.78 3.89 -21.80
CA LYS A 214 7.40 5.31 -21.88
C LYS A 214 8.34 6.20 -21.05
N ILE A 215 8.77 5.71 -19.88
CA ILE A 215 9.63 6.48 -18.97
C ILE A 215 11.13 6.24 -19.21
N ALA A 216 11.51 5.39 -20.17
CA ALA A 216 12.90 4.96 -20.38
C ALA A 216 13.88 6.12 -20.63
N ALA A 217 13.41 7.21 -21.24
CA ALA A 217 14.21 8.42 -21.47
C ALA A 217 14.74 9.06 -20.17
N LEU A 218 14.13 8.76 -19.01
CA LEU A 218 14.61 9.22 -17.70
C LEU A 218 15.78 8.39 -17.15
N GLY A 219 16.00 7.16 -17.62
CA GLY A 219 17.07 6.30 -17.14
C GLY A 219 16.87 5.89 -15.67
N LEU A 220 15.70 5.30 -15.37
CA LEU A 220 15.34 4.83 -14.03
C LEU A 220 15.32 3.30 -13.97
N GLY A 221 15.64 2.75 -12.81
CA GLY A 221 15.72 1.31 -12.54
C GLY A 221 17.04 0.68 -12.99
N THR A 222 18.06 1.48 -13.25
CA THR A 222 19.39 1.06 -13.71
C THR A 222 20.44 1.17 -12.59
N GLY A 223 20.21 2.00 -11.59
CA GLY A 223 21.16 2.26 -10.50
C GLY A 223 22.25 3.27 -10.86
N ASP A 224 22.12 3.94 -12.01
CA ASP A 224 23.07 4.91 -12.56
C ASP A 224 22.40 6.24 -12.95
N PHE A 225 21.22 6.54 -12.37
CA PHE A 225 20.52 7.79 -12.64
C PHE A 225 21.42 9.02 -12.41
N SER A 226 21.62 9.80 -13.48
CA SER A 226 22.41 11.03 -13.46
C SER A 226 21.54 12.22 -13.89
N PRO A 227 21.25 13.18 -12.99
CA PRO A 227 20.48 14.37 -13.34
C PRO A 227 21.26 15.35 -14.23
N ASP A 228 22.59 15.34 -14.18
CA ASP A 228 23.45 16.30 -14.92
C ASP A 228 23.51 16.03 -16.42
N ARG A 229 22.94 14.92 -16.89
CA ARG A 229 22.89 14.58 -18.32
C ARG A 229 21.81 15.34 -19.09
N PHE A 230 20.88 15.99 -18.39
CA PHE A 230 19.79 16.74 -19.00
C PHE A 230 20.20 18.19 -19.22
N SER A 231 19.88 18.72 -20.41
CA SER A 231 19.99 20.15 -20.72
C SER A 231 19.07 21.01 -19.83
N ALA A 232 19.26 22.33 -19.90
CA ALA A 232 18.39 23.26 -19.18
C ALA A 232 16.93 23.16 -19.63
N GLU A 233 16.68 23.02 -20.94
CA GLU A 233 15.31 22.86 -21.44
C GLU A 233 14.69 21.51 -21.08
N GLU A 234 15.47 20.43 -21.05
CA GLU A 234 15.00 19.11 -20.59
C GLU A 234 14.69 19.10 -19.10
N THR A 235 15.55 19.73 -18.29
CA THR A 235 15.31 19.93 -16.85
C THR A 235 13.99 20.65 -16.61
N ALA A 236 13.73 21.74 -17.33
CA ALA A 236 12.48 22.48 -17.23
C ALA A 236 11.25 21.61 -17.62
N ALA A 237 11.39 20.76 -18.64
CA ALA A 237 10.35 19.81 -19.04
C ALA A 237 10.07 18.75 -17.96
N ILE A 238 11.12 18.20 -17.33
CA ILE A 238 11.01 17.23 -16.24
C ILE A 238 10.32 17.87 -15.02
N GLU A 239 10.74 19.07 -14.62
CA GLU A 239 10.14 19.80 -13.51
C GLU A 239 8.66 20.09 -13.74
N ALA A 240 8.30 20.50 -14.97
CA ALA A 240 6.90 20.69 -15.36
C ALA A 240 6.10 19.39 -15.23
N GLY A 241 6.64 18.25 -15.68
CA GLY A 241 6.00 16.93 -15.57
C GLY A 241 5.78 16.50 -14.13
N VAL A 242 6.77 16.70 -13.26
CA VAL A 242 6.65 16.43 -11.81
C VAL A 242 5.60 17.34 -11.17
N ALA A 243 5.54 18.62 -11.55
CA ALA A 243 4.53 19.54 -11.06
C ALA A 243 3.11 19.10 -11.49
N GLU A 244 2.94 18.70 -12.75
CA GLU A 244 1.68 18.13 -13.26
C GLU A 244 1.27 16.88 -12.47
N ALA A 245 2.20 15.97 -12.20
CA ALA A 245 1.94 14.75 -11.44
C ALA A 245 1.44 15.04 -10.02
N ARG A 246 2.10 15.97 -9.32
CA ARG A 246 1.71 16.40 -7.96
C ARG A 246 0.30 16.98 -7.92
N ILE A 247 -0.10 17.72 -8.96
CA ILE A 247 -1.47 18.24 -9.10
C ILE A 247 -2.44 17.10 -9.38
N ALA A 248 -2.10 16.20 -10.31
CA ALA A 248 -2.96 15.09 -10.73
C ALA A 248 -3.31 14.16 -9.56
N VAL A 249 -2.32 13.74 -8.76
CA VAL A 249 -2.55 12.79 -7.66
C VAL A 249 -3.39 13.41 -6.53
N ARG A 250 -3.27 14.72 -6.27
CA ARG A 250 -4.10 15.42 -5.27
C ARG A 250 -5.59 15.44 -5.61
N ARG A 251 -5.96 15.34 -6.89
CA ARG A 251 -7.36 15.30 -7.33
C ARG A 251 -8.02 13.92 -7.11
N GLY A 252 -7.24 12.90 -6.74
CA GLY A 252 -7.71 11.53 -6.51
C GLY A 252 -7.93 10.77 -7.82
N GLY A 253 -7.30 9.59 -7.96
CA GLY A 253 -7.40 8.75 -9.17
C GLY A 253 -8.64 7.86 -9.23
N GLY A 254 -9.50 7.88 -8.21
CA GLY A 254 -10.76 7.13 -8.17
C GLY A 254 -11.94 8.08 -8.36
N GLY A 255 -12.61 7.98 -9.52
CA GLY A 255 -13.91 8.64 -9.70
C GLY A 255 -14.89 8.23 -8.60
N ALA A 256 -15.82 9.11 -8.27
CA ALA A 256 -16.79 8.82 -7.22
C ALA A 256 -17.79 7.77 -7.68
N ASN A 257 -17.70 6.55 -7.12
CA ASN A 257 -18.65 5.48 -7.40
C ASN A 257 -19.76 5.49 -6.35
N TRP A 258 -20.83 6.24 -6.62
CA TRP A 258 -22.00 6.32 -5.76
C TRP A 258 -23.09 5.36 -6.25
N ILE A 259 -23.44 4.37 -5.43
CA ILE A 259 -24.52 3.41 -5.69
C ILE A 259 -25.49 3.51 -4.52
N ASP A 260 -26.75 3.82 -4.79
CA ASP A 260 -27.83 3.92 -3.79
C ASP A 260 -27.48 4.75 -2.54
N GLY A 261 -26.78 5.88 -2.75
CA GLY A 261 -26.40 6.79 -1.66
C GLY A 261 -25.14 6.37 -0.89
N TRP A 262 -24.43 5.33 -1.34
CA TRP A 262 -23.17 4.88 -0.76
C TRP A 262 -22.02 4.99 -1.74
N PHE A 263 -20.89 5.49 -1.25
CA PHE A 263 -19.63 5.47 -1.99
C PHE A 263 -18.98 4.11 -1.80
N TYR A 264 -18.67 3.45 -2.92
CA TYR A 264 -17.95 2.19 -2.95
C TYR A 264 -16.50 2.40 -3.43
N PRO A 265 -15.52 1.72 -2.81
CA PRO A 265 -14.18 1.67 -3.40
C PRO A 265 -14.20 0.95 -4.75
N ARG A 266 -13.18 1.18 -5.58
CA ARG A 266 -13.02 0.42 -6.81
C ARG A 266 -12.64 -1.04 -6.48
N ALA A 267 -13.02 -1.95 -7.37
CA ALA A 267 -12.75 -3.39 -7.20
C ALA A 267 -11.25 -3.73 -7.17
N ASP A 268 -10.40 -2.89 -7.77
CA ASP A 268 -8.94 -3.06 -7.83
C ASP A 268 -8.20 -2.38 -6.65
N LEU A 269 -8.92 -1.89 -5.62
CA LEU A 269 -8.27 -1.39 -4.39
C LEU A 269 -7.39 -2.47 -3.77
N GLY A 270 -6.17 -2.12 -3.37
CA GLY A 270 -5.23 -3.05 -2.74
C GLY A 270 -4.57 -4.05 -3.70
N ASN A 271 -5.09 -4.19 -4.94
CA ASN A 271 -4.59 -5.06 -5.99
C ASN A 271 -4.68 -4.31 -7.33
N PHE A 272 -3.83 -3.30 -7.49
CA PHE A 272 -4.04 -2.23 -8.45
C PHE A 272 -3.73 -2.62 -9.90
N GLY A 273 -2.94 -3.67 -10.12
CA GLY A 273 -2.40 -3.98 -11.45
C GLY A 273 -1.75 -2.75 -12.05
N GLN A 274 -2.24 -2.34 -13.23
CA GLN A 274 -1.73 -1.18 -13.97
C GLN A 274 -2.52 0.13 -13.72
N SER A 275 -3.38 0.17 -12.70
CA SER A 275 -4.11 1.39 -12.30
C SER A 275 -3.21 2.38 -11.54
N TYR A 276 -2.11 2.82 -12.15
CA TYR A 276 -1.04 3.57 -11.50
C TYR A 276 -1.50 4.86 -10.83
N ALA A 277 -2.37 5.64 -11.48
CA ALA A 277 -2.90 6.88 -10.92
C ALA A 277 -3.80 6.63 -9.70
N TYR A 278 -4.58 5.54 -9.72
CA TYR A 278 -5.42 5.14 -8.60
C TYR A 278 -4.55 4.68 -7.42
N ARG A 279 -3.56 3.81 -7.70
CA ARG A 279 -2.55 3.36 -6.73
C ARG A 279 -1.83 4.52 -6.05
N ALA A 280 -1.36 5.50 -6.84
CA ALA A 280 -0.72 6.71 -6.34
C ALA A 280 -1.64 7.55 -5.44
N GLY A 281 -2.91 7.71 -5.84
CA GLY A 281 -3.91 8.40 -5.03
C GLY A 281 -4.17 7.69 -3.69
N VAL A 282 -4.29 6.37 -3.71
CA VAL A 282 -4.48 5.56 -2.49
C VAL A 282 -3.25 5.62 -1.60
N ALA A 283 -2.02 5.60 -2.15
CA ALA A 283 -0.80 5.73 -1.35
C ALA A 283 -0.74 7.02 -0.51
N LEU A 284 -1.41 8.10 -0.95
CA LEU A 284 -1.53 9.34 -0.16
C LEU A 284 -2.71 9.35 0.81
N ALA A 285 -3.83 8.73 0.42
CA ALA A 285 -5.09 8.86 1.14
C ALA A 285 -5.38 7.71 2.14
N GLY A 286 -4.77 6.55 1.92
CA GLY A 286 -5.05 5.31 2.65
C GLY A 286 -4.02 4.24 2.29
N LEU A 287 -2.75 4.53 2.56
CA LEU A 287 -1.66 3.57 2.38
C LEU A 287 -1.96 2.27 3.16
N ALA A 288 -1.56 1.13 2.60
CA ALA A 288 -1.88 -0.20 3.13
C ALA A 288 -3.38 -0.55 3.16
N ALA A 289 -4.12 -0.05 2.17
CA ALA A 289 -5.50 -0.45 1.92
C ALA A 289 -5.60 -1.96 1.62
N LEU A 290 -6.58 -2.59 2.27
CA LEU A 290 -6.98 -3.95 1.98
C LEU A 290 -7.85 -4.00 0.72
N PRO A 291 -7.84 -5.12 -0.03
CA PRO A 291 -8.77 -5.31 -1.12
C PRO A 291 -10.21 -5.46 -0.61
N PRO A 292 -11.24 -5.10 -1.42
CA PRO A 292 -12.63 -5.10 -0.96
C PRO A 292 -13.15 -6.45 -0.48
N VAL A 293 -12.59 -7.55 -0.99
CA VAL A 293 -12.92 -8.92 -0.54
C VAL A 293 -12.48 -9.21 0.90
N GLU A 294 -11.48 -8.47 1.40
CA GLU A 294 -10.98 -8.59 2.76
C GLU A 294 -11.66 -7.59 3.70
N ALA A 295 -11.68 -6.31 3.31
CA ALA A 295 -12.35 -5.26 4.05
C ALA A 295 -12.80 -4.14 3.10
N MET A 296 -14.06 -3.73 3.22
CA MET A 296 -14.64 -2.67 2.40
C MET A 296 -15.17 -1.53 3.27
N TYR A 297 -14.61 -0.34 3.08
CA TYR A 297 -15.09 0.88 3.74
C TYR A 297 -16.02 1.64 2.81
N MET A 298 -17.28 1.77 3.22
CA MET A 298 -18.29 2.54 2.51
C MET A 298 -18.52 3.87 3.20
N ARG A 299 -18.87 4.91 2.44
CA ARG A 299 -19.27 6.20 3.00
C ARG A 299 -20.66 6.56 2.51
N GLY A 300 -21.57 6.88 3.41
CA GLY A 300 -22.88 7.39 3.03
C GLY A 300 -22.77 8.80 2.44
N ARG A 301 -23.69 9.16 1.55
CA ARG A 301 -23.66 10.42 0.78
C ARG A 301 -23.90 11.66 1.63
N GLY A 302 -24.49 11.51 2.81
CA GLY A 302 -24.85 12.62 3.68
C GLY A 302 -25.65 13.71 2.96
N GLU A 303 -25.56 14.94 3.47
CA GLU A 303 -26.21 16.13 2.89
C GLU A 303 -25.38 16.75 1.76
N ARG A 304 -24.04 16.63 1.82
CA ARG A 304 -23.11 17.26 0.86
C ARG A 304 -21.94 16.34 0.50
N GLY A 305 -22.21 15.30 -0.29
CA GLY A 305 -21.16 14.49 -0.92
C GLY A 305 -20.27 13.72 0.06
N GLY A 306 -20.85 13.24 1.16
CA GLY A 306 -20.18 12.46 2.21
C GLY A 306 -20.18 13.14 3.58
N ILE A 307 -20.66 14.38 3.68
CA ILE A 307 -20.64 15.17 4.92
C ILE A 307 -21.99 15.11 5.63
N TYR A 308 -21.92 14.85 6.93
CA TYR A 308 -23.04 14.86 7.88
C TYR A 308 -22.86 16.02 8.86
N ASP A 309 -23.92 16.78 9.10
CA ASP A 309 -23.93 17.87 10.09
C ASP A 309 -24.07 17.28 11.50
N GLY A 310 -23.02 17.42 12.31
CA GLY A 310 -22.99 16.90 13.69
C GLY A 310 -23.99 17.57 14.65
N HIS A 311 -24.62 18.67 14.26
CA HIS A 311 -25.66 19.33 15.05
C HIS A 311 -27.07 18.75 14.83
N LYS A 312 -27.23 17.83 13.85
CA LYS A 312 -28.52 17.21 13.53
C LYS A 312 -28.56 15.76 13.98
N PRO A 313 -29.74 15.24 14.35
CA PRO A 313 -29.91 13.80 14.54
C PRO A 313 -29.86 13.10 13.18
N TRP A 314 -29.16 11.97 13.14
CA TRP A 314 -29.08 11.10 11.97
C TRP A 314 -29.52 9.69 12.35
N ARG A 315 -30.21 9.00 11.42
CA ARG A 315 -30.62 7.61 11.59
C ARG A 315 -30.15 6.79 10.39
N LEU A 316 -29.29 5.81 10.66
CA LEU A 316 -29.00 4.72 9.74
C LEU A 316 -30.00 3.59 9.98
N HIS A 317 -30.68 3.13 8.94
CA HIS A 317 -31.66 2.06 9.02
C HIS A 317 -31.40 1.03 7.92
N PHE A 318 -31.26 -0.22 8.32
CA PHE A 318 -31.22 -1.37 7.43
C PHE A 318 -32.53 -2.15 7.59
N PRO A 319 -33.23 -2.49 6.49
CA PRO A 319 -34.24 -3.53 6.53
C PRO A 319 -33.66 -4.83 7.12
N ALA A 320 -34.48 -5.59 7.87
CA ALA A 320 -34.04 -6.80 8.56
C ALA A 320 -33.49 -7.88 7.61
N ASP A 321 -33.98 -7.89 6.37
CA ASP A 321 -33.58 -8.78 5.27
C ASP A 321 -32.43 -8.21 4.41
N GLN A 322 -31.91 -7.03 4.76
CA GLN A 322 -30.86 -6.31 4.01
C GLN A 322 -29.75 -5.79 4.92
N LEU A 323 -29.40 -6.56 5.97
CA LEU A 323 -28.19 -6.31 6.74
C LEU A 323 -26.94 -6.48 5.86
N PRO A 324 -25.82 -5.80 6.18
CA PRO A 324 -24.55 -6.01 5.48
C PRO A 324 -24.18 -7.49 5.44
N ALA A 325 -24.09 -8.04 4.23
CA ALA A 325 -23.70 -9.43 4.01
C ALA A 325 -22.18 -9.57 4.14
N VAL A 326 -21.73 -9.97 5.33
CA VAL A 326 -20.32 -10.17 5.66
C VAL A 326 -20.14 -11.53 6.33
N ASN A 327 -19.01 -12.17 6.05
CA ASN A 327 -18.67 -13.47 6.64
C ASN A 327 -17.95 -13.34 8.00
N SER A 328 -17.75 -12.12 8.50
CA SER A 328 -17.05 -11.88 9.76
C SER A 328 -17.74 -10.81 10.61
N PHE A 329 -17.56 -9.52 10.32
CA PHE A 329 -18.18 -8.44 11.09
C PHE A 329 -18.42 -7.19 10.23
N TRP A 330 -19.22 -6.26 10.75
CA TRP A 330 -19.42 -4.91 10.22
C TRP A 330 -19.56 -3.93 11.40
N SER A 331 -19.17 -2.67 11.18
CA SER A 331 -19.18 -1.57 12.17
C SER A 331 -19.65 -0.25 11.56
#